data_AF-A0A3D3L1J1-F1
#
_entry.id   AF-A0A3D3L1J1-F1
#
_cell.length_a   1.000
_cell.length_b   1.000
_cell.length_c   1.000
_cell.angle_alpha   90.00
_cell.angle_beta   90.00
_cell.angle_gamma   90.00
#
_symmetry.space_group_name_H-M   'P 1'
#
loop_
_entity.id
_entity.type
_entity.pdbx_description
1 polymer ?
#
loop_
_entity_poly.entity_id
_entity_poly.type
_entity_poly.pdbx_seq_one_letter_code
_entity_poly.pdbx_strand_id
1 'polypeptide(L)'
;DGGAGLVFDMELRSITPGRPPVWQNAGEFHVMPSGVEGWGVHTWKEIGQGYSAEAAQVIGTREAQDLNYGPVIPGYKAGDILAFTGRARNDGSLPITGVRLSGPGSGAFPAADLGAGEEVLYFTPCYTVTEADRARGYAEVTYKVTAEATAE
;
A
#
# COMPACT_ATOMS: atom_id res chain seq x y z
N ASP A 1 6.86 6.40 36.09
CA ASP A 1 7.57 5.54 35.11
C ASP A 1 7.26 6.02 33.70
N GLY A 2 7.93 7.08 33.26
CA GLY A 2 7.69 7.77 31.99
C GLY A 2 8.54 7.22 30.84
N GLY A 3 8.55 5.89 30.67
CA GLY A 3 9.30 5.21 29.61
C GLY A 3 8.77 5.54 28.21
N ALA A 4 9.61 5.34 27.19
CA ALA A 4 9.28 5.56 25.78
C ALA A 4 7.98 4.84 25.40
N GLY A 5 6.89 5.59 25.22
CA GLY A 5 5.55 5.09 24.94
C GLY A 5 5.30 4.89 23.45
N LEU A 6 6.24 4.29 22.72
CA LEU A 6 6.09 4.10 21.28
C LEU A 6 5.04 3.02 20.98
N VAL A 7 3.95 3.43 20.35
CA VAL A 7 2.86 2.55 19.91
C VAL A 7 2.88 2.47 18.39
N PHE A 8 2.68 1.27 17.84
CA PHE A 8 2.65 1.02 16.41
C PHE A 8 1.39 0.26 16.00
N ASP A 9 0.63 0.85 15.08
CA ASP A 9 -0.53 0.24 14.42
C ASP A 9 -0.22 0.02 12.94
N MET A 10 -0.69 -1.09 12.37
CA MET A 10 -0.59 -1.38 10.94
C MET A 10 -1.82 -2.16 10.47
N GLU A 11 -2.45 -1.66 9.41
CA GLU A 11 -3.69 -2.22 8.87
C GLU A 11 -3.57 -2.49 7.37
N LEU A 12 -4.18 -3.57 6.89
CA LEU A 12 -4.35 -3.82 5.46
C LEU A 12 -5.50 -2.94 4.95
N ARG A 13 -5.21 -1.99 4.04
CA ARG A 13 -6.20 -1.03 3.54
C ARG A 13 -6.90 -1.49 2.26
N SER A 14 -6.19 -2.19 1.39
CA SER A 14 -6.73 -2.64 0.11
C SER A 14 -5.89 -3.76 -0.50
N ILE A 15 -6.54 -4.54 -1.35
CA ILE A 15 -5.90 -5.56 -2.19
C ILE A 15 -6.20 -5.18 -3.64
N THR A 16 -5.16 -4.99 -4.43
CA THR A 16 -5.28 -4.71 -5.86
C THR A 16 -4.89 -5.97 -6.63
N PRO A 17 -5.75 -6.49 -7.52
CA PRO A 17 -5.40 -7.64 -8.35
C PRO A 17 -4.11 -7.42 -9.13
N GLY A 18 -3.27 -8.44 -9.17
CA GLY A 18 -2.06 -8.44 -9.99
C GLY A 18 -2.40 -8.28 -11.46
N ARG A 19 -1.77 -7.32 -12.14
CA ARG A 19 -2.02 -7.08 -13.56
C ARG A 19 -1.35 -8.12 -14.44
N PRO A 20 -2.02 -8.56 -15.53
CA PRO A 20 -1.32 -9.28 -16.57
C PRO A 20 -0.29 -8.36 -17.24
N PRO A 21 0.78 -8.91 -17.83
CA PRO A 21 1.77 -8.15 -18.58
C PRO A 21 1.17 -7.36 -19.76
N VAL A 22 0.09 -7.88 -20.34
CA VAL A 22 -0.64 -7.25 -21.44
C VAL A 22 -2.12 -7.27 -21.09
N TRP A 23 -2.73 -6.09 -21.05
CA TRP A 23 -4.18 -5.96 -20.86
C TRP A 23 -4.93 -6.20 -22.16
N GLN A 24 -6.02 -6.97 -22.09
CA GLN A 24 -6.91 -7.24 -23.21
C GLN A 24 -8.27 -6.57 -23.00
N ASN A 25 -8.78 -5.85 -23.99
CA ASN A 25 -10.12 -5.27 -23.92
C ASN A 25 -11.14 -6.22 -24.55
N ALA A 26 -12.34 -6.26 -23.96
CA ALA A 26 -13.50 -6.94 -24.49
C ALA A 26 -14.72 -6.03 -24.33
N GLY A 27 -15.57 -5.95 -25.37
CA GLY A 27 -16.68 -5.00 -25.42
C GLY A 27 -16.24 -3.54 -25.55
N GLU A 28 -17.16 -2.62 -25.25
CA GLU A 28 -16.90 -1.17 -25.28
C GLU A 28 -15.96 -0.76 -24.15
N PHE A 29 -14.98 0.07 -24.47
CA PHE A 29 -14.09 0.68 -23.49
C PHE A 29 -13.83 2.13 -23.84
N HIS A 30 -13.57 2.93 -22.81
CA HIS A 30 -13.21 4.33 -22.97
C HIS A 30 -11.81 4.57 -22.39
N VAL A 31 -10.98 5.27 -23.15
CA VAL A 31 -9.65 5.68 -22.72
C VAL A 31 -9.70 7.16 -22.37
N MET A 32 -9.53 7.46 -21.09
CA MET A 32 -9.35 8.84 -20.64
C MET A 32 -7.83 9.14 -20.60
N PRO A 33 -7.37 10.20 -21.27
CA PRO A 33 -5.96 10.56 -21.30
C PRO A 33 -5.43 10.88 -19.89
N SER A 34 -4.16 10.59 -19.64
CA SER A 34 -3.43 11.01 -18.45
C SER A 34 -3.26 12.54 -18.43
N GLY A 35 -3.18 13.15 -17.24
CA GLY A 35 -2.80 14.57 -17.09
C GLY A 35 -3.89 15.59 -17.42
N VAL A 36 -5.17 15.24 -17.31
CA VAL A 36 -6.27 16.21 -17.40
C VAL A 36 -6.18 17.19 -16.23
N GLU A 37 -6.07 18.50 -16.51
CA GLU A 37 -6.04 19.54 -15.48
C GLU A 37 -7.26 19.42 -14.54
N GLY A 38 -7.01 19.51 -13.23
CA GLY A 38 -8.05 19.46 -12.20
C GLY A 38 -8.36 18.07 -11.62
N TRP A 39 -7.75 17.00 -12.12
CA TRP A 39 -7.93 15.64 -11.57
C TRP A 39 -6.73 15.25 -10.70
N GLY A 40 -6.96 15.11 -9.40
CA GLY A 40 -5.94 14.61 -8.47
C GLY A 40 -5.72 13.11 -8.61
N VAL A 41 -4.53 12.64 -8.22
CA VAL A 41 -4.12 11.23 -8.28
C VAL A 41 -5.06 10.28 -7.52
N HIS A 42 -5.77 10.79 -6.51
CA HIS A 42 -6.76 10.04 -5.75
C HIS A 42 -8.03 9.72 -6.57
N THR A 43 -8.42 10.61 -7.49
CA THR A 43 -9.60 10.39 -8.35
C THR A 43 -9.36 9.26 -9.35
N TRP A 44 -8.11 9.04 -9.76
CA TRP A 44 -7.73 8.01 -10.71
C TRP A 44 -7.95 6.59 -10.20
N LYS A 45 -7.79 6.38 -8.88
CA LYS A 45 -8.02 5.08 -8.25
C LYS A 45 -9.48 4.60 -8.37
N GLU A 46 -10.42 5.54 -8.47
CA GLU A 46 -11.87 5.27 -8.46
C GLU A 46 -12.48 5.08 -9.85
N ILE A 47 -11.79 5.54 -10.90
CA ILE A 47 -12.38 5.67 -12.25
C ILE A 47 -11.76 4.76 -13.30
N GLY A 48 -10.65 4.07 -13.04
CA GLY A 48 -10.04 3.29 -14.10
C GLY A 48 -8.74 2.56 -13.76
N GLN A 49 -8.15 2.03 -14.83
CA GLN A 49 -6.99 1.16 -14.77
C GLN A 49 -5.66 1.92 -15.02
N GLY A 50 -5.54 3.23 -14.82
CA GLY A 50 -4.23 3.90 -14.80
C GLY A 50 -3.74 3.98 -13.36
N TYR A 51 -2.79 3.12 -12.95
CA TYR A 51 -2.20 3.16 -11.60
C TYR A 51 -0.98 4.09 -11.49
N SER A 52 -0.64 4.81 -12.55
CA SER A 52 0.37 5.87 -12.54
C SER A 52 -0.19 7.14 -13.17
N ALA A 53 0.48 8.27 -12.92
CA ALA A 53 0.03 9.57 -13.41
C ALA A 53 0.13 9.72 -14.93
N GLU A 54 1.00 8.92 -15.53
CA GLU A 54 1.33 8.92 -16.94
C GLU A 54 0.50 7.88 -17.72
N ALA A 55 -0.20 6.98 -17.01
CA ALA A 55 -1.02 5.96 -17.62
C ALA A 55 -2.44 6.48 -17.88
N ALA A 56 -2.94 6.27 -19.10
CA ALA A 56 -4.32 6.54 -19.42
C ALA A 56 -5.27 5.68 -18.57
N GLN A 57 -6.39 6.26 -18.15
CA GLN A 57 -7.43 5.50 -17.46
C GLN A 57 -8.26 4.75 -18.49
N VAL A 58 -8.34 3.44 -18.34
CA VAL A 58 -9.23 2.61 -19.17
C VAL A 58 -10.43 2.21 -18.33
N ILE A 59 -11.61 2.65 -18.74
CA ILE A 59 -12.90 2.18 -18.24
C ILE A 59 -13.35 1.07 -19.20
N GLY A 60 -13.35 -0.17 -18.70
CA GLY A 60 -13.70 -1.35 -19.47
C GLY A 60 -14.87 -2.12 -18.88
N THR A 61 -15.30 -3.14 -19.60
CA THR A 61 -16.42 -4.02 -19.19
C THR A 61 -16.01 -5.01 -18.10
N ARG A 62 -17.02 -5.64 -17.47
CA ARG A 62 -16.80 -6.82 -16.62
C ARG A 62 -16.14 -7.97 -17.41
N GLU A 63 -16.52 -8.16 -18.67
CA GLU A 63 -15.93 -9.17 -19.55
C GLU A 63 -14.42 -8.96 -19.72
N ALA A 64 -13.97 -7.71 -19.91
CA ALA A 64 -12.55 -7.40 -19.98
C ALA A 64 -11.85 -7.73 -18.64
N GLN A 65 -12.46 -7.43 -17.50
CA GLN A 65 -11.88 -7.79 -16.20
C GLN A 65 -11.75 -9.31 -16.02
N ASP A 66 -12.79 -10.07 -16.37
CA ASP A 66 -12.78 -11.52 -16.27
C ASP A 66 -11.75 -12.15 -17.24
N LEU A 67 -11.55 -11.56 -18.44
CA LEU A 67 -10.53 -11.98 -19.41
C LEU A 67 -9.10 -11.81 -18.87
N ASN A 68 -8.84 -10.71 -18.16
CA ASN A 68 -7.49 -10.37 -17.69
C ASN A 68 -7.16 -10.99 -16.32
N TYR A 69 -8.11 -10.92 -15.38
CA TYR A 69 -7.89 -11.40 -14.03
C TYR A 69 -8.34 -12.85 -13.83
N GLY A 70 -9.14 -13.40 -14.75
CA GLY A 70 -9.76 -14.70 -14.59
C GLY A 70 -10.89 -14.71 -13.55
N PRO A 71 -11.45 -15.89 -13.22
CA PRO A 71 -12.56 -15.99 -12.28
C PRO A 71 -12.18 -15.49 -10.88
N VAL A 72 -13.21 -15.10 -10.11
CA VAL A 72 -13.08 -14.86 -8.67
C VAL A 72 -12.79 -16.20 -7.99
N ILE A 73 -11.72 -16.26 -7.23
CA ILE A 73 -11.31 -17.43 -6.45
C ILE A 73 -11.18 -17.04 -4.98
N PRO A 74 -11.36 -17.97 -4.03
CA PRO A 74 -10.99 -17.73 -2.64
C PRO A 74 -9.46 -17.50 -2.50
N GLY A 75 -9.08 -16.56 -1.63
CA GLY A 75 -7.68 -16.26 -1.33
C GLY A 75 -7.04 -15.26 -2.30
N TYR A 76 -5.70 -15.24 -2.32
CA TYR A 76 -4.90 -14.30 -3.13
C TYR A 76 -4.26 -14.99 -4.33
N LYS A 77 -4.14 -14.26 -5.43
CA LYS A 77 -3.37 -14.64 -6.62
C LYS A 77 -1.95 -14.12 -6.49
N ALA A 78 -1.00 -14.83 -7.10
CA ALA A 78 0.33 -14.27 -7.27
C ALA A 78 0.26 -13.00 -8.11
N GLY A 79 1.00 -11.98 -7.72
CA GLY A 79 0.95 -10.64 -8.29
C GLY A 79 -0.05 -9.70 -7.61
N ASP A 80 -0.99 -10.20 -6.79
CA ASP A 80 -1.87 -9.33 -6.01
C ASP A 80 -1.05 -8.42 -5.09
N ILE A 81 -1.43 -7.15 -5.01
CA ILE A 81 -0.72 -6.13 -4.25
C ILE A 81 -1.52 -5.82 -2.99
N LEU A 82 -0.95 -6.16 -1.85
CA LEU A 82 -1.44 -5.81 -0.51
C LEU A 82 -0.92 -4.42 -0.15
N ALA A 83 -1.81 -3.45 0.01
CA ALA A 83 -1.45 -2.09 0.40
C ALA A 83 -1.85 -1.84 1.86
N PHE A 84 -0.87 -1.46 2.68
CA PHE A 84 -1.06 -1.25 4.11
C PHE A 84 -1.13 0.24 4.48
N THR A 85 -1.48 0.53 5.72
CA THR A 85 -1.33 1.85 6.33
C THR A 85 -0.94 1.68 7.78
N GLY A 86 0.13 2.37 8.16
CA GLY A 86 0.67 2.31 9.50
C GLY A 86 0.74 3.67 10.15
N ARG A 87 0.81 3.64 11.49
CA ARG A 87 1.03 4.81 12.33
C ARG A 87 1.93 4.43 13.49
N ALA A 88 2.96 5.23 13.73
CA ALA A 88 3.73 5.19 14.96
C ALA A 88 3.44 6.45 15.77
N ARG A 89 3.18 6.31 17.07
CA ARG A 89 2.80 7.41 17.96
C ARG A 89 3.61 7.35 19.25
N ASN A 90 4.02 8.51 19.76
CA ASN A 90 4.67 8.64 21.06
C ASN A 90 3.63 8.96 22.14
N ASP A 91 3.14 7.93 22.85
CA ASP A 91 2.23 8.07 23.99
C ASP A 91 2.97 8.35 25.31
N GLY A 92 4.29 8.45 25.27
CA GLY A 92 5.13 8.83 26.40
C GLY A 92 5.23 10.35 26.57
N SER A 93 5.96 10.75 27.61
CA SER A 93 6.21 12.17 27.93
C SER A 93 7.56 12.69 27.43
N LEU A 94 8.44 11.82 26.95
CA LEU A 94 9.78 12.16 26.47
C LEU A 94 9.84 12.05 24.94
N PRO A 95 10.62 12.91 24.26
CA PRO A 95 10.83 12.80 22.81
C PRO A 95 11.50 11.46 22.44
N ILE A 96 11.14 10.93 21.29
CA ILE A 96 11.69 9.69 20.71
C ILE A 96 12.33 10.05 19.38
N THR A 97 13.61 9.70 19.18
CA THR A 97 14.33 10.01 17.95
C THR A 97 14.47 8.78 17.05
N GLY A 98 14.65 9.02 15.76
CA GLY A 98 14.99 7.97 14.79
C GLY A 98 13.91 6.91 14.60
N VAL A 99 12.63 7.26 14.78
CA VAL A 99 11.49 6.36 14.57
C VAL A 99 11.44 5.95 13.10
N ARG A 100 11.63 4.65 12.84
CA ARG A 100 11.80 4.08 11.51
C ARG A 100 10.91 2.86 11.30
N LEU A 101 10.17 2.86 10.18
CA LEU A 101 9.47 1.68 9.69
C LEU A 101 10.42 0.77 8.88
N SER A 102 10.37 -0.51 9.17
CA SER A 102 11.00 -1.58 8.38
C SER A 102 9.94 -2.58 7.93
N GLY A 103 10.09 -3.09 6.71
CA GLY A 103 9.19 -4.06 6.08
C GLY A 103 9.04 -3.81 4.58
N PRO A 104 8.22 -4.60 3.87
CA PRO A 104 7.99 -4.43 2.44
C PRO A 104 7.45 -3.04 2.10
N GLY A 105 8.06 -2.37 1.13
CA GLY A 105 7.65 -1.03 0.70
C GLY A 105 7.95 0.09 1.69
N SER A 106 8.73 -0.14 2.76
CA SER A 106 9.02 0.90 3.75
C SER A 106 10.08 1.93 3.32
N GLY A 107 10.79 1.68 2.21
CA GLY A 107 11.92 2.52 1.76
C GLY A 107 11.56 3.96 1.39
N ALA A 108 10.27 4.26 1.18
CA ALA A 108 9.78 5.61 0.92
C ALA A 108 9.64 6.47 2.18
N PHE A 109 9.72 5.88 3.38
CA PHE A 109 9.50 6.58 4.65
C PHE A 109 10.85 6.89 5.31
N PRO A 110 11.25 8.17 5.43
CA PRO A 110 12.41 8.54 6.22
C PRO A 110 12.16 8.28 7.71
N ALA A 111 13.24 8.27 8.50
CA ALA A 111 13.10 8.29 9.95
C ALA A 111 12.48 9.63 10.40
N ALA A 112 11.76 9.59 11.52
CA ALA A 112 11.14 10.76 12.12
C ALA A 112 11.45 10.82 13.61
N ASP A 113 11.54 12.03 14.15
CA ASP A 113 11.56 12.26 15.59
C ASP A 113 10.13 12.63 16.03
N LEU A 114 9.70 12.12 17.19
CA LEU A 114 8.37 12.33 17.75
C LEU A 114 8.47 12.93 19.15
N GLY A 115 7.97 14.14 19.32
CA GLY A 115 7.64 14.70 20.62
C GLY A 115 6.52 13.96 21.32
N ALA A 116 6.24 14.31 22.58
CA ALA A 116 5.15 13.71 23.35
C ALA A 116 3.80 13.98 22.67
N GLY A 117 3.03 12.91 22.43
CA GLY A 117 1.74 12.95 21.73
C GLY A 117 1.82 13.06 20.21
N GLU A 118 3.01 13.16 19.61
CA GLU A 118 3.18 13.24 18.16
C GLU A 118 3.14 11.87 17.49
N GLU A 119 2.83 11.86 16.19
CA GLU A 119 2.77 10.66 15.36
C GLU A 119 3.40 10.85 13.98
N VAL A 120 3.80 9.74 13.38
CA VAL A 120 4.21 9.65 11.97
C VAL A 120 3.36 8.58 11.27
N LEU A 121 2.95 8.90 10.05
CA LEU A 121 2.06 8.07 9.23
C LEU A 121 2.81 7.42 8.07
N TYR A 122 2.49 6.16 7.81
CA TYR A 122 3.09 5.36 6.75
C TYR A 122 2.00 4.95 5.75
N PHE A 123 1.79 5.78 4.74
CA PHE A 123 0.73 5.56 3.76
C PHE A 123 1.20 4.69 2.59
N THR A 124 0.56 3.54 2.41
CA THR A 124 0.74 2.65 1.24
C THR A 124 2.11 1.97 1.11
N PRO A 125 2.75 1.46 2.20
CA PRO A 125 3.72 0.39 1.99
C PRO A 125 3.01 -0.82 1.38
N CYS A 126 3.61 -1.38 0.32
CA CYS A 126 3.02 -2.46 -0.46
C CYS A 126 3.82 -3.76 -0.34
N TYR A 127 3.11 -4.88 -0.39
CA TYR A 127 3.65 -6.22 -0.56
C TYR A 127 2.97 -6.91 -1.75
N THR A 128 3.77 -7.46 -2.66
CA THR A 128 3.25 -8.25 -3.78
C THR A 128 3.24 -9.72 -3.42
N VAL A 129 2.07 -10.36 -3.47
CA VAL A 129 1.89 -11.79 -3.24
C VAL A 129 2.71 -12.58 -4.25
N THR A 130 3.54 -13.50 -3.76
CA THR A 130 4.41 -14.33 -4.59
C THR A 130 3.75 -15.65 -4.96
N GLU A 131 4.31 -16.36 -5.94
CA GLU A 131 3.92 -17.75 -6.23
C GLU A 131 4.15 -18.69 -5.03
N ALA A 132 5.17 -18.41 -4.21
CA ALA A 132 5.44 -19.21 -3.00
C ALA A 132 4.34 -19.01 -1.94
N ASP A 133 3.83 -17.78 -1.78
CA ASP A 133 2.72 -17.50 -0.87
C ASP A 133 1.44 -18.19 -1.35
N ARG A 134 1.16 -18.12 -2.65
CA ARG A 134 0.01 -18.81 -3.26
C ARG A 134 0.10 -20.32 -3.06
N ALA A 135 1.27 -20.91 -3.33
CA ALA A 135 1.49 -22.35 -3.16
C ALA A 135 1.37 -22.78 -1.69
N ARG A 136 1.76 -21.92 -0.75
CA ARG A 136 1.66 -22.17 0.70
C ARG A 136 0.26 -21.90 1.25
N GLY A 137 -0.55 -21.09 0.57
CA GLY A 137 -1.91 -20.73 0.95
C GLY A 137 -2.02 -19.52 1.90
N TYR A 138 -0.89 -18.88 2.23
CA TYR A 138 -0.87 -17.65 3.03
C TYR A 138 0.36 -16.80 2.71
N ALA A 139 0.23 -15.48 2.87
CA ALA A 139 1.35 -14.54 2.88
C ALA A 139 1.63 -14.12 4.33
N GLU A 140 2.90 -14.13 4.72
CA GLU A 140 3.35 -13.59 6.01
C GLU A 140 4.04 -12.26 5.76
N VAL A 141 3.44 -11.18 6.24
CA VAL A 141 3.95 -9.82 6.04
C VAL A 141 4.26 -9.23 7.41
N THR A 142 5.53 -8.90 7.64
CA THR A 142 6.00 -8.32 8.90
C THR A 142 6.43 -6.88 8.68
N TYR A 143 5.89 -6.00 9.53
CA TYR A 143 6.35 -4.63 9.69
C TYR A 143 6.84 -4.42 11.11
N LYS A 144 7.89 -3.64 11.26
CA LYS A 144 8.46 -3.29 12.57
C LYS A 144 8.83 -1.82 12.59
N VAL A 145 8.47 -1.16 13.68
CA VAL A 145 8.97 0.18 14.01
C VAL A 145 10.05 0.07 15.07
N THR A 146 11.14 0.80 14.87
CA THR A 146 12.22 0.97 15.84
C THR A 146 12.46 2.44 16.10
N ALA A 147 13.03 2.77 17.25
CA ALA A 147 13.55 4.10 17.56
C ALA A 147 15.03 3.99 17.95
N GLU A 148 15.75 5.11 17.90
CA GLU A 148 17.08 5.21 18.48
C GLU A 148 16.96 5.24 20.01
N ALA A 149 17.92 4.62 20.70
CA ALA A 149 17.99 4.74 22.15
C ALA A 149 18.29 6.20 22.49
N THR A 150 17.41 6.85 23.26
CA THR A 150 17.71 8.16 23.84
C THR A 150 18.94 8.00 24.73
N ALA A 151 20.04 8.68 24.37
CA ALA A 151 21.21 8.73 25.21
C ALA A 151 20.82 9.39 26.55
N GLU A 152 21.16 8.72 27.65
CA GLU A 152 20.95 9.15 29.03
C GLU A 152 21.78 10.39 29.38
#